data_AF-A0A3R7X5S8-F1
#
_entry.id   AF-A0A3R7X5S8-F1
#
_cell.length_a   1.000
_cell.length_b   1.000
_cell.length_c   1.000
_cell.angle_alpha   90.00
_cell.angle_beta   90.00
_cell.angle_gamma   90.00
#
_symmetry.space_group_name_H-M   'P 1'
#
loop_
_entity.id
_entity.type
_entity.pdbx_description
1 polymer ?
#
loop_
_entity_poly.entity_id
_entity_poly.type
_entity_poly.pdbx_seq_one_letter_code
_entity_poly.pdbx_strand_id
1 'polypeptide(L)'
;MSVLSRKYSLEFKTDTKAQIGIGTLIIFIAMVLIASIAAAVMIQTSGVLQEQAAQTGRQATQEVSSNIQIRNIEGYRANDTQGQSGASDTIDLIKINVGLHVGTSEIDVSQTIITVSDGIRTNTLVYAGNGDIFGNTMAGFGDDHSTNLELLLNGTTNEENNAQLFFTANPHRDED
;
A
#
# COMPACT_ATOMS: atom_id res chain seq x y z
N MET A 1 97.29 -31.69 35.55
CA MET A 1 96.13 -30.86 35.96
C MET A 1 95.19 -30.77 34.76
N SER A 2 94.24 -31.72 34.63
CA SER A 2 93.25 -31.72 33.55
C SER A 2 91.94 -31.19 34.13
N VAL A 3 91.46 -30.07 33.60
CA VAL A 3 90.20 -29.45 34.03
C VAL A 3 89.14 -29.78 32.98
N LEU A 4 88.19 -30.66 33.32
CA LEU A 4 87.05 -30.99 32.48
C LEU A 4 85.98 -29.91 32.63
N SER A 5 85.80 -29.09 31.59
CA SER A 5 84.69 -28.15 31.47
C SER A 5 83.42 -28.89 31.01
N ARG A 6 82.44 -29.05 31.89
CA ARG A 6 81.15 -29.68 31.57
C ARG A 6 80.21 -28.65 30.95
N LYS A 7 79.97 -28.75 29.64
CA LYS A 7 78.94 -27.98 28.90
C LYS A 7 77.57 -28.57 29.25
N TYR A 8 76.68 -27.80 29.86
CA TYR A 8 75.27 -28.16 30.02
C TYR A 8 74.49 -27.70 28.79
N SER A 9 74.06 -28.64 27.93
CA SER A 9 73.08 -28.35 26.88
C SER A 9 71.67 -28.46 27.47
N LEU A 10 70.96 -27.33 27.55
CA LEU A 10 69.52 -27.32 27.80
C LEU A 10 68.82 -27.84 26.55
N GLU A 11 68.45 -29.11 26.56
CA GLU A 11 67.69 -29.74 25.48
C GLU A 11 66.20 -29.38 25.63
N PHE A 12 65.73 -28.46 24.78
CA PHE A 12 64.34 -28.03 24.76
C PHE A 12 63.49 -29.17 24.14
N LYS A 13 62.91 -30.04 24.99
CA LYS A 13 61.96 -31.06 24.53
C LYS A 13 60.68 -30.36 24.07
N THR A 14 60.54 -30.21 22.75
CA THR A 14 59.28 -29.76 22.15
C THR A 14 58.24 -30.85 22.33
N ASP A 15 57.27 -30.63 23.22
CA ASP A 15 56.18 -31.56 23.41
C ASP A 15 55.17 -31.39 22.26
N THR A 16 55.48 -32.02 21.13
CA THR A 16 54.71 -31.90 19.87
C THR A 16 53.26 -32.32 20.08
N LYS A 17 52.98 -33.20 21.04
CA LYS A 17 51.62 -33.62 21.40
C LYS A 17 50.84 -32.50 22.09
N ALA A 18 51.46 -31.80 23.04
CA ALA A 18 50.86 -30.63 23.68
C ALA A 18 50.61 -29.50 22.66
N GLN A 19 51.53 -29.31 21.72
CA GLN A 19 51.40 -28.31 20.66
C GLN A 19 50.24 -28.62 19.69
N ILE A 20 50.06 -29.89 19.29
CA ILE A 20 48.93 -30.32 18.45
C ILE A 20 47.60 -30.11 19.21
N GLY A 21 47.56 -30.45 20.50
CA GLY A 21 46.37 -30.26 21.34
C GLY A 21 45.95 -28.80 21.53
N ILE A 22 46.91 -27.88 21.62
CA ILE A 22 46.63 -26.44 21.65
C ILE A 22 46.09 -25.98 20.28
N GLY A 23 46.64 -26.49 19.18
CA GLY A 23 46.16 -26.19 17.83
C GLY A 23 44.71 -26.62 17.59
N THR A 24 44.33 -27.82 18.05
CA THR A 24 42.93 -28.30 17.93
C THR A 24 41.95 -27.51 18.79
N LEU A 25 42.35 -27.10 20.00
CA LEU A 25 41.54 -26.23 20.86
C LEU A 25 41.27 -24.86 20.23
N ILE A 26 42.28 -24.25 19.60
CA ILE A 26 42.13 -22.96 18.92
C ILE A 26 41.13 -23.08 17.76
N ILE A 27 41.25 -24.12 16.93
CA ILE A 27 40.31 -24.35 15.81
C ILE A 27 38.90 -24.63 16.33
N PHE A 28 38.78 -25.37 17.43
CA PHE A 28 37.48 -25.67 18.03
C PHE A 28 36.77 -24.39 18.46
N ILE A 29 37.46 -23.49 19.18
CA ILE A 29 36.90 -22.21 19.60
C ILE A 29 36.55 -21.34 18.37
N ALA A 30 37.45 -21.28 17.39
CA ALA A 30 37.20 -20.51 16.16
C ALA A 30 35.94 -21.00 15.41
N MET A 31 35.76 -22.32 15.28
CA MET A 31 34.59 -22.91 14.62
C MET A 31 33.30 -22.57 15.37
N VAL A 32 33.30 -22.63 16.70
CA VAL A 32 32.15 -22.28 17.53
C VAL A 32 31.77 -20.79 17.38
N LEU A 33 32.76 -19.90 17.30
CA LEU A 33 32.50 -18.47 17.08
C LEU A 33 31.90 -18.19 15.69
N ILE A 34 32.43 -18.82 14.64
CA ILE A 34 31.91 -18.68 13.27
C ILE A 34 30.48 -19.24 13.19
N ALA A 35 30.24 -20.41 13.78
CA ALA A 35 28.90 -21.02 13.83
C ALA A 35 27.88 -20.12 14.53
N SER A 36 28.29 -19.44 15.61
CA SER A 36 27.42 -18.51 16.36
C SER A 36 27.01 -17.29 15.52
N ILE A 37 27.95 -16.70 14.78
CA ILE A 37 27.67 -15.56 13.89
C ILE A 37 26.75 -16.00 12.74
N ALA A 38 27.03 -17.16 12.14
CA ALA A 38 26.22 -17.71 11.05
C ALA A 38 24.77 -17.99 11.51
N ALA A 39 24.59 -18.55 12.71
CA ALA A 39 23.27 -18.78 13.29
C ALA A 39 22.52 -17.46 13.55
N ALA A 40 23.19 -16.43 14.07
CA ALA A 40 22.59 -15.12 14.30
C ALA A 40 22.06 -14.50 13.00
N VAL A 41 22.84 -14.55 11.92
CA VAL A 41 22.42 -14.07 10.58
C VAL A 41 21.27 -14.91 10.02
N MET A 42 21.28 -16.23 10.23
CA MET A 42 20.21 -17.13 9.78
C MET A 42 18.88 -16.83 10.48
N ILE A 43 18.91 -16.54 11.79
CA ILE A 43 17.72 -16.15 12.55
C ILE A 43 17.21 -14.80 12.07
N GLN A 44 18.10 -13.82 11.90
CA GLN A 44 17.71 -12.48 11.45
C GLN A 44 17.07 -12.49 10.07
N THR A 45 17.67 -13.21 9.11
CA THR A 45 17.12 -13.32 7.75
C THR A 45 15.80 -14.07 7.75
N SER A 46 15.67 -15.16 8.52
CA SER A 46 14.40 -15.87 8.68
C SER A 46 13.32 -14.98 9.30
N GLY A 47 13.66 -14.15 10.28
CA GLY A 47 12.72 -13.21 10.90
C GLY A 47 12.20 -12.16 9.92
N VAL A 48 13.10 -11.52 9.14
CA VAL A 48 12.72 -10.56 8.10
C VAL A 48 11.83 -11.21 7.04
N LEU A 49 12.18 -12.43 6.61
CA LEU A 49 11.38 -13.17 5.63
C LEU A 49 9.99 -13.55 6.18
N GLN A 50 9.89 -13.87 7.47
CA GLN A 50 8.59 -14.16 8.11
C GLN A 50 7.73 -12.90 8.22
N GLU A 51 8.30 -11.77 8.61
CA GLU A 51 7.58 -10.50 8.65
C GLU A 51 7.12 -10.09 7.25
N GLN A 52 8.00 -10.16 6.26
CA GLN A 52 7.67 -9.87 4.87
C GLN A 52 6.58 -10.81 4.35
N ALA A 53 6.68 -12.13 4.62
CA ALA A 53 5.67 -13.10 4.22
C ALA A 53 4.31 -12.82 4.88
N ALA A 54 4.30 -12.44 6.16
CA ALA A 54 3.07 -12.07 6.87
C ALA A 54 2.47 -10.75 6.35
N GLN A 55 3.30 -9.75 6.03
CA GLN A 55 2.86 -8.50 5.40
C GLN A 55 2.26 -8.76 4.01
N THR A 56 2.96 -9.49 3.14
CA THR A 56 2.47 -9.88 1.81
C THR A 56 1.20 -10.72 1.91
N GLY A 57 1.11 -11.64 2.88
CA GLY A 57 -0.10 -12.45 3.11
C GLY A 57 -1.30 -11.59 3.51
N ARG A 58 -1.11 -10.60 4.39
CA ARG A 58 -2.17 -9.63 4.75
C ARG A 58 -2.57 -8.77 3.56
N GLN A 59 -1.60 -8.23 2.83
CA GLN A 59 -1.86 -7.40 1.65
C GLN A 59 -2.58 -8.19 0.55
N ALA A 60 -2.16 -9.42 0.24
CA ALA A 60 -2.82 -10.28 -0.73
C ALA A 60 -4.25 -10.64 -0.30
N THR A 61 -4.46 -10.91 1.00
CA THR A 61 -5.81 -11.17 1.54
C THR A 61 -6.69 -9.93 1.40
N GLN A 62 -6.15 -8.74 1.71
CA GLN A 62 -6.87 -7.48 1.56
C GLN A 62 -7.20 -7.19 0.10
N GLU A 63 -6.26 -7.41 -0.82
CA GLU A 63 -6.44 -7.17 -2.26
C GLU A 63 -7.53 -8.05 -2.87
N VAL A 64 -7.63 -9.33 -2.45
CA VAL A 64 -8.68 -10.23 -2.95
C VAL A 64 -10.01 -10.06 -2.21
N SER A 65 -10.00 -9.59 -0.95
CA SER A 65 -11.23 -9.37 -0.18
C SER A 65 -11.83 -7.99 -0.38
N SER A 66 -11.05 -7.00 -0.84
CA SER A 66 -11.51 -5.65 -1.15
C SER A 66 -12.30 -5.65 -2.45
N ASN A 67 -13.58 -5.99 -2.36
CA ASN A 67 -14.52 -5.89 -3.46
C ASN A 67 -15.58 -4.81 -3.18
N ILE A 68 -15.78 -3.90 -4.13
CA ILE A 68 -16.85 -2.92 -4.13
C ILE A 68 -18.00 -3.47 -4.97
N GLN A 69 -19.19 -3.55 -4.39
CA GLN A 69 -20.39 -3.98 -5.09
C GLN A 69 -21.26 -2.77 -5.43
N ILE A 70 -21.61 -2.61 -6.70
CA ILE A 70 -22.59 -1.63 -7.14
C ILE A 70 -23.98 -2.18 -6.82
N ARG A 71 -24.75 -1.45 -6.00
CA ARG A 71 -26.10 -1.84 -5.59
C ARG A 71 -27.17 -1.28 -6.53
N ASN A 72 -27.09 0.02 -6.84
CA ASN A 72 -28.07 0.69 -7.69
C ASN A 72 -27.39 1.77 -8.54
N ILE A 73 -27.91 1.98 -9.75
CA ILE A 73 -27.50 3.07 -10.64
C ILE A 73 -28.76 3.82 -11.04
N GLU A 74 -28.80 5.12 -10.72
CA GLU A 74 -29.92 6.01 -11.01
C GLU A 74 -29.45 7.12 -11.94
N GLY A 75 -30.23 7.42 -12.97
CA GLY A 75 -30.00 8.54 -13.88
C GLY A 75 -31.04 9.63 -13.66
N TYR A 76 -30.61 10.85 -13.40
CA TYR A 76 -31.47 12.02 -13.31
C TYR A 76 -31.35 12.83 -14.61
N ARG A 77 -32.51 13.23 -15.13
CA ARG A 77 -32.65 14.08 -16.32
C ARG A 77 -33.16 15.43 -15.87
N ALA A 78 -32.56 16.51 -16.36
CA ALA A 78 -33.04 17.85 -16.06
C ALA A 78 -34.42 18.08 -16.69
N ASN A 79 -35.18 18.99 -16.11
CA ASN A 79 -36.41 19.47 -16.75
C ASN A 79 -36.05 20.32 -17.97
N ASP A 80 -36.75 20.14 -19.08
CA ASP A 80 -36.55 20.98 -20.26
C ASP A 80 -36.91 22.44 -19.91
N THR A 81 -35.98 23.36 -20.17
CA THR A 81 -36.11 24.79 -19.83
C THR A 81 -37.12 25.51 -20.74
N GLN A 82 -37.64 24.84 -21.77
CA GLN A 82 -38.54 25.43 -22.78
C GLN A 82 -40.04 25.33 -22.44
N GLY A 83 -40.41 25.15 -21.17
CA GLY A 83 -41.81 25.27 -20.73
C GLY A 83 -42.76 24.16 -21.23
N GLN A 84 -42.24 23.10 -21.84
CA GLN A 84 -42.97 21.85 -22.02
C GLN A 84 -42.78 20.96 -20.79
N SER A 85 -43.86 20.41 -20.25
CA SER A 85 -43.81 19.40 -19.19
C SER A 85 -43.18 18.10 -19.70
N GLY A 86 -41.85 18.08 -19.78
CA GLY A 86 -41.04 16.95 -20.24
C GLY A 86 -39.61 17.05 -19.68
N ALA A 87 -39.00 15.90 -19.42
CA ALA A 87 -37.60 15.80 -19.03
C ALA A 87 -36.69 15.81 -20.30
N SER A 88 -35.48 16.37 -20.19
CA SER A 88 -34.46 16.55 -21.24
C SER A 88 -34.00 15.23 -21.87
N ASP A 89 -33.90 15.08 -23.19
CA ASP A 89 -33.46 13.85 -23.88
C ASP A 89 -32.09 13.28 -23.45
N THR A 90 -31.31 14.05 -22.70
CA THR A 90 -30.02 13.63 -22.11
C THR A 90 -30.15 13.23 -20.63
N ILE A 91 -29.22 12.38 -20.16
CA ILE A 91 -29.01 12.11 -18.74
C ILE A 91 -27.93 13.08 -18.25
N ASP A 92 -28.26 13.90 -17.26
CA ASP A 92 -27.38 14.99 -16.82
C ASP A 92 -26.65 14.64 -15.51
N LEU A 93 -27.19 13.71 -14.72
CA LEU A 93 -26.55 13.21 -13.50
C LEU A 93 -26.74 11.70 -13.38
N ILE A 94 -25.65 10.99 -13.06
CA ILE A 94 -25.67 9.57 -12.71
C ILE A 94 -25.31 9.44 -11.23
N LYS A 95 -26.19 8.83 -10.45
CA LYS A 95 -25.96 8.47 -9.05
C LYS A 95 -25.69 6.98 -8.96
N ILE A 96 -24.52 6.61 -8.45
CA ILE A 96 -24.11 5.22 -8.26
C ILE A 96 -24.06 4.95 -6.77
N ASN A 97 -24.93 4.05 -6.30
CA ASN A 97 -24.91 3.56 -4.93
C ASN A 97 -23.97 2.35 -4.88
N VAL A 98 -22.82 2.53 -4.24
CA VAL A 98 -21.83 1.47 -4.02
C VAL A 98 -21.87 1.04 -2.56
N GLY A 99 -21.69 -0.26 -2.34
CA GLY A 99 -21.57 -0.85 -1.01
C GLY A 99 -20.34 -1.74 -0.95
N LEU A 100 -19.84 -1.92 0.26
CA LEU A 100 -18.77 -2.87 0.52
C LEU A 100 -19.33 -4.29 0.65
N HIS A 101 -18.63 -5.28 0.08
CA HIS A 101 -18.99 -6.69 0.25
C HIS A 101 -18.67 -7.18 1.67
N VAL A 102 -19.27 -8.29 2.12
CA VAL A 102 -18.95 -8.84 3.45
C VAL A 102 -17.47 -9.25 3.54
N GLY A 103 -16.79 -8.86 4.62
CA GLY A 103 -15.38 -9.19 4.84
C GLY A 103 -14.37 -8.28 4.14
N THR A 104 -14.82 -7.22 3.47
CA THR A 104 -13.95 -6.14 3.00
C THR A 104 -13.42 -5.32 4.18
N SER A 105 -12.21 -4.83 4.07
CA SER A 105 -11.75 -3.72 4.92
C SER A 105 -12.33 -2.39 4.41
N GLU A 106 -12.22 -1.35 5.20
CA GLU A 106 -12.61 0.01 4.82
C GLU A 106 -11.91 0.43 3.52
N ILE A 107 -12.64 1.11 2.64
CA ILE A 107 -12.11 1.62 1.37
C ILE A 107 -12.23 3.14 1.40
N ASP A 108 -11.12 3.81 1.10
CA ASP A 108 -11.07 5.25 0.97
C ASP A 108 -11.53 5.69 -0.42
N VAL A 109 -12.70 6.34 -0.47
CA VAL A 109 -13.31 6.82 -1.71
C VAL A 109 -12.55 8.03 -2.28
N SER A 110 -11.75 8.74 -1.46
CA SER A 110 -10.96 9.89 -1.92
C SER A 110 -9.89 9.48 -2.93
N GLN A 111 -9.37 8.26 -2.82
CA GLN A 111 -8.36 7.69 -3.72
C GLN A 111 -8.95 6.89 -4.89
N THR A 112 -10.28 6.80 -4.97
CA THR A 112 -10.96 6.05 -6.02
C THR A 112 -11.00 6.87 -7.31
N ILE A 113 -10.79 6.20 -8.45
CA ILE A 113 -10.93 6.78 -9.79
C ILE A 113 -12.11 6.09 -10.47
N ILE A 114 -13.00 6.87 -11.07
CA ILE A 114 -14.13 6.35 -11.84
C ILE A 114 -13.89 6.68 -13.31
N THR A 115 -13.85 5.69 -14.19
CA THR A 115 -13.77 5.93 -15.63
C THR A 115 -15.09 5.55 -16.28
N VAL A 116 -15.69 6.50 -17.00
CA VAL A 116 -16.94 6.30 -17.75
C VAL A 116 -16.64 6.43 -19.23
N SER A 117 -17.18 5.51 -20.04
CA SER A 117 -17.02 5.52 -21.49
C SER A 117 -18.37 5.31 -22.18
N ASP A 118 -18.68 6.14 -23.17
CA ASP A 118 -19.86 5.99 -24.05
C ASP A 118 -19.55 5.19 -25.33
N GLY A 119 -18.32 4.66 -25.45
CA GLY A 119 -17.82 3.97 -26.63
C GLY A 119 -17.09 4.85 -27.64
N ILE A 120 -17.22 6.18 -27.55
CA ILE A 120 -16.53 7.16 -28.41
C ILE A 120 -15.62 8.07 -27.57
N ARG A 121 -16.06 8.45 -26.36
CA ARG A 121 -15.37 9.32 -25.42
C ARG A 121 -15.22 8.62 -24.07
N THR A 122 -14.06 8.80 -23.46
CA THR A 122 -13.73 8.28 -22.13
C THR A 122 -13.46 9.46 -21.20
N ASN A 123 -14.21 9.56 -20.11
CA ASN A 123 -13.98 10.53 -19.05
C ASN A 123 -13.46 9.80 -17.82
N THR A 124 -12.41 10.35 -17.21
CA THR A 124 -11.84 9.84 -15.96
C THR A 124 -12.13 10.85 -14.88
N LEU A 125 -12.92 10.44 -13.90
CA LEU A 125 -13.41 11.27 -12.82
C LEU A 125 -12.58 11.00 -11.55
N VAL A 126 -12.11 12.07 -10.93
CA VAL A 126 -11.39 12.04 -9.64
C VAL A 126 -12.27 12.59 -8.52
N TYR A 127 -11.99 12.23 -7.28
CA TYR A 127 -12.77 12.74 -6.16
C TYR A 127 -12.64 14.27 -6.05
N ALA A 128 -13.76 14.97 -5.94
CA ALA A 128 -13.83 16.44 -5.96
C ALA A 128 -12.97 17.12 -4.89
N GLY A 129 -12.77 16.47 -3.73
CA GLY A 129 -11.93 16.96 -2.64
C GLY A 129 -10.47 16.51 -2.66
N ASN A 130 -10.03 15.77 -3.68
CA ASN A 130 -8.69 15.17 -3.70
C ASN A 130 -7.64 16.14 -4.28
N GLY A 131 -7.14 17.05 -3.43
CA GLY A 131 -6.04 17.96 -3.78
C GLY A 131 -4.66 17.34 -3.81
N ASP A 132 -4.44 16.24 -3.08
CA ASP A 132 -3.10 15.72 -2.80
C ASP A 132 -2.59 14.73 -3.86
N ILE A 133 -3.48 13.98 -4.51
CA ILE A 133 -3.08 12.87 -5.40
C ILE A 133 -3.10 13.27 -6.88
N PHE A 134 -4.07 14.10 -7.28
CA PHE A 134 -4.28 14.45 -8.70
C PHE A 134 -4.09 15.93 -9.02
N GLY A 135 -3.76 16.77 -8.03
CA GLY A 135 -3.47 18.20 -8.21
C GLY A 135 -4.65 19.05 -8.69
N ASN A 136 -5.83 18.45 -8.80
CA ASN A 136 -7.07 19.06 -9.25
C ASN A 136 -8.11 18.89 -8.14
N THR A 137 -8.45 19.98 -7.46
CA THR A 137 -9.57 20.02 -6.51
C THR A 137 -10.70 20.82 -7.15
N MET A 138 -11.93 20.38 -6.96
CA MET A 138 -13.09 21.14 -7.43
C MET A 138 -13.14 22.48 -6.70
N ALA A 139 -13.25 23.57 -7.47
CA ALA A 139 -13.30 24.91 -6.91
C ALA A 139 -14.52 25.07 -5.99
N GLY A 140 -14.29 25.47 -4.74
CA GLY A 140 -15.35 25.67 -3.74
C GLY A 140 -15.88 24.40 -3.08
N PHE A 141 -15.20 23.26 -3.23
CA PHE A 141 -15.53 22.04 -2.48
C PHE A 141 -15.42 22.28 -0.97
N GLY A 142 -16.45 21.88 -0.22
CA GLY A 142 -16.52 22.04 1.24
C GLY A 142 -17.22 20.86 1.92
N ASP A 143 -17.67 21.04 3.15
CA ASP A 143 -18.30 19.97 3.95
C ASP A 143 -19.77 19.70 3.57
N ASP A 144 -20.42 20.67 2.91
CA ASP A 144 -21.83 20.59 2.55
C ASP A 144 -22.06 19.82 1.24
N HIS A 145 -22.63 18.62 1.35
CA HIS A 145 -22.87 17.73 0.19
C HIS A 145 -23.79 18.34 -0.88
N SER A 146 -24.79 19.14 -0.47
CA SER A 146 -25.73 19.76 -1.41
C SER A 146 -25.06 20.83 -2.27
N THR A 147 -24.19 21.64 -1.67
CA THR A 147 -23.46 22.69 -2.41
C THR A 147 -22.40 22.06 -3.30
N ASN A 148 -21.75 20.98 -2.85
CA ASN A 148 -20.81 20.22 -3.66
C ASN A 148 -21.47 19.60 -4.90
N LEU A 149 -22.68 19.07 -4.75
CA LEU A 149 -23.46 18.55 -5.88
C LEU A 149 -23.83 19.68 -6.85
N GLU A 150 -24.32 20.82 -6.35
CA GLU A 150 -24.65 21.97 -7.20
C GLU A 150 -23.43 22.49 -7.98
N LEU A 151 -22.28 22.59 -7.33
CA LEU A 151 -21.01 22.96 -7.96
C LEU A 151 -20.52 21.90 -8.95
N LEU A 152 -20.80 20.62 -8.72
CA LEU A 152 -20.48 19.55 -9.66
C LEU A 152 -21.28 19.69 -10.96
N LEU A 153 -22.58 20.01 -10.85
CA LEU A 153 -23.48 20.10 -12.00
C LEU A 153 -23.32 21.41 -12.78
N ASN A 154 -23.19 22.53 -12.07
CA ASN A 154 -23.28 23.88 -12.68
C ASN A 154 -21.94 24.63 -12.69
N GLY A 155 -20.91 24.11 -12.02
CA GLY A 155 -19.62 24.76 -11.87
C GLY A 155 -18.57 24.34 -12.89
N THR A 156 -17.54 25.17 -13.00
CA THR A 156 -16.34 24.91 -13.80
C THR A 156 -15.09 25.09 -12.94
N THR A 157 -14.11 24.23 -13.13
CA THR A 157 -12.77 24.35 -12.53
C THR A 157 -11.77 24.36 -13.68
N ASN A 158 -10.84 25.32 -13.68
CA ASN A 158 -9.85 25.47 -14.76
C ASN A 158 -10.48 25.56 -16.17
N GLU A 159 -11.61 26.25 -16.28
CA GLU A 159 -12.37 26.43 -17.54
C GLU A 159 -13.00 25.15 -18.12
N GLU A 160 -12.93 24.03 -17.39
CA GLU A 160 -13.58 22.77 -17.74
C GLU A 160 -14.78 22.50 -16.83
N ASN A 161 -15.80 21.82 -17.37
CA ASN A 161 -17.00 21.47 -16.61
C ASN A 161 -16.65 20.49 -15.49
N ASN A 162 -17.10 20.77 -14.27
CA ASN A 162 -16.79 19.93 -13.12
C ASN A 162 -17.29 18.49 -13.31
N ALA A 163 -18.45 18.31 -13.95
CA ALA A 163 -19.02 17.00 -14.27
C ALA A 163 -18.18 16.12 -15.21
N GLN A 164 -17.15 16.66 -15.88
CA GLN A 164 -16.25 15.89 -16.75
C GLN A 164 -15.01 15.37 -16.00
N LEU A 165 -14.62 16.06 -14.93
CA LEU A 165 -13.38 15.83 -14.20
C LEU A 165 -13.59 15.21 -12.82
N PHE A 166 -14.71 15.52 -12.16
CA PHE A 166 -14.89 15.23 -10.75
C PHE A 166 -16.09 14.33 -10.48
N PHE A 167 -16.06 13.62 -9.36
CA PHE A 167 -17.24 13.05 -8.73
C PHE A 167 -17.28 13.43 -7.25
N THR A 168 -18.50 13.55 -6.71
CA THR A 168 -18.72 13.77 -5.28
C THR A 168 -19.24 12.48 -4.65
N ALA A 169 -18.71 12.10 -3.50
CA ALA A 169 -19.23 10.98 -2.71
C ALA A 169 -20.02 11.52 -1.52
N ASN A 170 -21.17 10.92 -1.24
CA ASN A 170 -21.95 11.17 -0.04
C ASN A 170 -22.10 9.84 0.71
N PRO A 171 -21.71 9.74 2.00
CA PRO A 171 -21.97 8.55 2.80
C PRO A 171 -23.49 8.34 2.90
N HIS A 172 -23.96 7.21 2.37
CA HIS A 172 -25.33 6.76 2.51
C HIS A 172 -25.36 5.64 3.54
N ARG A 173 -26.02 5.86 4.67
CA ARG A 173 -26.26 4.80 5.67
C ARG A 173 -27.50 4.05 5.24
N ASP A 174 -27.44 2.71 5.22
CA ASP A 174 -28.56 1.81 4.90
C ASP A 174 -29.80 1.97 5.81
N GLU A 175 -29.79 2.88 6.79
CA GLU A 175 -30.87 3.14 7.76
C GLU A 175 -31.77 4.34 7.39
N ASP A 176 -31.43 5.13 6.37
CA ASP A 176 -32.20 6.27 5.84
C ASP A 176 -32.46 6.13 4.33
#